data_AF-A0A0B7BRD9-F1
#
_entry.id   AF-A0A0B7BRD9-F1
#
_cell.length_a   1.000
_cell.length_b   1.000
_cell.length_c   1.000
_cell.angle_alpha   90.00
_cell.angle_beta   90.00
_cell.angle_gamma   90.00
#
_symmetry.space_group_name_H-M   'P 1'
#
loop_
_entity.id
_entity.type
_entity.pdbx_description
1 polymer ?
#
loop_
_entity_poly.entity_id
_entity_poly.type
_entity_poly.pdbx_seq_one_letter_code
_entity_poly.pdbx_strand_id
1 'polypeptide(L)'
;MHLQVDQTFIIRGYQCHKSDRQDRRKRGVLTLVKNNIHSIEKQTHMDGAEYQLLKLQTDSTNIQLLNYYCPNDKPQNLNTIQVPATNFIAAGDFNSYSQSWGYSHIDRRGEEVETWQDDPSLILISAPSDTPTFYSRRWHSSSTPDLSFSTSDISGLICREIGDQLGGSDHRPVFLTIRSVTINTSPAITRWNYKKANWELFKHQTTSLLSEIVVKDGDINKVVKDFNRCILLAAKEAIPRGCQRGYIPYWSSTLQKCQ
;
A
#
# COMPACT_ATOMS: atom_id res chain seq x y z
N MET A 1 -11.96 9.99 2.75
CA MET A 1 -11.36 9.81 4.10
C MET A 1 -10.33 10.90 4.27
N HIS A 2 -10.39 11.71 5.32
CA HIS A 2 -9.42 12.81 5.52
C HIS A 2 -8.33 12.35 6.48
N LEU A 3 -7.07 12.44 6.05
CA LEU A 3 -5.91 12.16 6.89
C LEU A 3 -5.77 13.29 7.92
N GLN A 4 -5.58 12.91 9.19
CA GLN A 4 -5.38 13.83 10.31
C GLN A 4 -4.07 13.46 11.03
N VAL A 5 -3.29 14.47 11.42
CA VAL A 5 -1.96 14.33 12.06
C VAL A 5 -2.00 13.38 13.27
N ASP A 6 -3.07 13.39 14.06
CA ASP A 6 -3.16 12.65 15.33
C ASP A 6 -3.84 11.27 15.21
N GLN A 7 -4.24 10.86 14.00
CA GLN A 7 -4.86 9.55 13.79
C GLN A 7 -3.88 8.56 13.17
N THR A 8 -3.59 7.51 13.93
CA THR A 8 -2.92 6.31 13.44
C THR A 8 -3.89 5.51 12.57
N PHE A 9 -3.65 5.55 11.26
CA PHE A 9 -4.40 4.73 10.31
C PHE A 9 -3.72 3.38 10.15
N ILE A 10 -4.32 2.34 10.73
CA ILE A 10 -3.75 0.99 10.76
C ILE A 10 -4.68 0.02 10.03
N ILE A 11 -4.22 -0.51 8.90
CA ILE A 11 -4.85 -1.67 8.26
C ILE A 11 -4.00 -2.90 8.54
N ARG A 12 -4.61 -3.93 9.15
CA ARG A 12 -3.92 -5.18 9.43
C ARG A 12 -3.39 -5.81 8.15
N GLY A 13 -2.10 -6.17 8.17
CA GLY A 13 -1.43 -6.78 7.02
C GLY A 13 -0.75 -5.79 6.08
N TYR A 14 -0.80 -4.49 6.39
CA TYR A 14 -0.19 -3.43 5.58
C TYR A 14 0.76 -2.55 6.42
N GLN A 15 1.86 -2.16 5.79
CA GLN A 15 2.71 -1.03 6.15
C GLN A 15 2.04 0.23 5.65
N CYS A 16 2.11 1.31 6.43
CA CYS A 16 1.41 2.56 6.19
C CYS A 16 2.45 3.68 6.04
N HIS A 17 2.56 4.23 4.83
CA HIS A 17 3.38 5.41 4.53
C HIS A 17 2.43 6.59 4.37
N LYS A 18 2.46 7.55 5.28
CA LYS A 18 1.48 8.63 5.37
C LYS A 18 2.19 9.97 5.44
N SER A 19 1.74 10.91 4.63
CA SER A 19 2.26 12.28 4.64
C SER A 19 1.12 13.26 4.93
N ASP A 20 1.15 13.83 6.14
CA ASP A 20 0.18 14.82 6.60
C ASP A 20 0.74 16.24 6.45
N ARG A 21 -0.12 17.23 6.17
CA ARG A 21 0.27 18.64 6.30
C ARG A 21 0.28 19.04 7.78
N GLN A 22 1.33 19.75 8.23
CA GLN A 22 1.41 20.26 9.61
C GLN A 22 0.38 21.36 9.90
N ASP A 23 0.01 22.17 8.89
CA ASP A 23 -0.79 23.39 9.10
C ASP A 23 -2.30 23.25 8.84
N ARG A 24 -2.77 22.08 8.34
CA ARG A 24 -4.21 21.87 8.04
C ARG A 24 -4.65 20.43 8.31
N ARG A 25 -5.81 20.28 8.98
CA ARG A 25 -6.48 18.99 9.27
C ARG A 25 -7.10 18.27 8.05
N LYS A 26 -6.86 18.77 6.83
CA LYS A 26 -7.48 18.26 5.60
C LYS A 26 -6.43 18.25 4.50
N ARG A 27 -6.13 17.05 3.97
CA ARG A 27 -5.23 16.70 2.84
C ARG A 27 -3.98 15.92 3.29
N GLY A 28 -3.34 15.26 2.34
CA GLY A 28 -2.29 14.28 2.54
C GLY A 28 -2.45 13.09 1.59
N VAL A 29 -1.33 12.45 1.29
CA VAL A 29 -1.27 11.18 0.56
C VAL A 29 -0.96 10.04 1.52
N LEU A 30 -1.53 8.87 1.21
CA LEU A 30 -1.34 7.64 1.97
C LEU A 30 -1.07 6.50 1.00
N THR A 31 0.02 5.78 1.22
CA THR A 31 0.32 4.53 0.52
C THR A 31 0.33 3.37 1.51
N LEU A 32 -0.48 2.35 1.22
CA LEU A 32 -0.51 1.10 1.98
C LEU A 32 0.18 0.00 1.18
N VAL A 33 1.20 -0.61 1.78
CA VAL A 33 1.97 -1.70 1.15
C VAL A 33 1.76 -2.98 1.96
N LYS A 34 1.46 -4.12 1.32
CA LYS A 34 1.33 -5.39 2.06
C LYS A 34 2.63 -5.72 2.80
N ASN A 35 2.52 -6.25 4.01
CA ASN A 35 3.67 -6.53 4.89
C ASN A 35 4.72 -7.49 4.31
N ASN A 36 4.36 -8.31 3.32
CA ASN A 36 5.28 -9.22 2.64
C ASN A 36 6.03 -8.56 1.47
N ILE A 37 5.76 -7.30 1.16
CA ILE A 37 6.50 -6.51 0.20
C ILE A 37 7.37 -5.54 0.99
N HIS A 38 8.69 -5.59 0.78
CA HIS A 38 9.57 -4.62 1.41
C HIS A 38 9.41 -3.26 0.69
N SER A 39 9.21 -2.19 1.46
CA SER A 39 9.01 -0.85 0.91
C SER A 39 9.80 0.20 1.68
N ILE A 40 10.34 1.16 0.94
CA ILE A 40 11.14 2.27 1.47
C ILE A 40 10.61 3.56 0.85
N GLU A 41 10.20 4.53 1.68
CA GLU A 41 9.90 5.89 1.22
C GLU A 41 11.21 6.59 0.81
N LYS A 42 11.24 7.12 -0.42
CA LYS A 42 12.40 7.78 -1.02
C LYS A 42 12.29 9.29 -0.95
N GLN A 43 11.10 9.81 -1.22
CA GLN A 43 10.83 11.24 -1.29
C GLN A 43 9.38 11.48 -0.93
N THR A 44 9.16 12.59 -0.23
CA THR A 44 7.85 13.14 0.08
C THR A 44 7.87 14.62 -0.25
N HIS A 45 6.81 15.11 -0.89
CA HIS A 45 6.67 16.51 -1.27
C HIS A 45 5.26 16.99 -0.91
N MET A 46 5.16 18.13 -0.25
CA MET A 46 3.89 18.63 0.34
C MET A 46 3.62 20.11 0.04
N ASP A 47 4.43 20.75 -0.80
CA ASP A 47 4.23 22.12 -1.26
C ASP A 47 3.62 22.14 -2.67
N GLY A 48 2.45 22.76 -2.83
CA GLY A 48 1.65 22.64 -4.04
C GLY A 48 1.02 21.25 -4.18
N ALA A 49 1.53 20.46 -5.13
CA ALA A 49 1.27 19.03 -5.23
C ALA A 49 1.73 18.28 -3.98
N GLU A 50 1.06 17.16 -3.71
CA GLU A 50 1.31 16.27 -2.59
C GLU A 50 1.64 14.88 -3.15
N TYR A 51 2.84 14.37 -2.89
CA TYR A 51 3.19 13.04 -3.38
C TYR A 51 4.19 12.31 -2.50
N GLN A 52 4.17 10.98 -2.63
CA GLN A 52 5.14 10.06 -2.05
C GLN A 52 5.76 9.20 -3.16
N LEU A 53 7.08 9.12 -3.16
CA LEU A 53 7.84 8.19 -3.99
C LEU A 53 8.34 7.05 -3.11
N LEU A 54 7.90 5.82 -3.41
CA LEU A 54 8.29 4.62 -2.68
C LEU A 54 9.08 3.69 -3.60
N LYS A 55 10.14 3.08 -3.07
CA LYS A 55 10.77 1.91 -3.68
C LYS A 55 10.15 0.65 -3.10
N LEU A 56 9.55 -0.17 -3.95
CA LEU A 56 8.98 -1.48 -3.65
C LEU A 56 9.95 -2.56 -4.12
N GLN A 57 10.36 -3.45 -3.23
CA GLN A 57 11.20 -4.59 -3.57
C GLN A 57 10.32 -5.83 -3.69
N THR A 58 10.30 -6.41 -4.89
CA THR A 58 9.64 -7.68 -5.20
C THR A 58 10.70 -8.76 -5.33
N ASP A 59 10.31 -10.00 -5.61
CA ASP A 59 11.30 -11.08 -5.75
C ASP A 59 12.05 -11.00 -7.08
N SER A 60 11.40 -10.44 -8.10
CA SER A 60 11.94 -10.38 -9.46
C SER A 60 12.54 -9.03 -9.82
N THR A 61 12.08 -7.92 -9.21
CA THR A 61 12.53 -6.57 -9.57
C THR A 61 12.30 -5.56 -8.44
N ASN A 62 12.81 -4.34 -8.61
CA ASN A 62 12.44 -3.19 -7.79
C ASN A 62 11.55 -2.27 -8.61
N ILE A 63 10.42 -1.84 -8.05
CA ILE A 63 9.49 -0.90 -8.68
C ILE A 63 9.50 0.40 -7.88
N GLN A 64 9.60 1.53 -8.56
CA GLN A 64 9.37 2.84 -7.95
C GLN A 64 7.93 3.26 -8.19
N LEU A 65 7.19 3.52 -7.11
CA LEU A 65 5.79 3.93 -7.12
C LEU A 65 5.68 5.38 -6.64
N LEU A 66 5.18 6.25 -7.51
CA LEU A 66 4.77 7.60 -7.19
C LEU A 66 3.26 7.63 -6.95
N ASN A 67 2.85 7.96 -5.72
CA ASN A 67 1.48 8.27 -5.35
C ASN A 67 1.31 9.80 -5.37
N TYR A 68 0.58 10.32 -6.36
CA TYR A 68 0.51 11.75 -6.65
C TYR A 68 -0.89 12.32 -6.45
N TYR A 69 -0.97 13.49 -5.83
CA TYR A 69 -2.19 14.27 -5.73
C TYR A 69 -1.89 15.75 -5.93
N CYS A 70 -2.54 16.40 -6.88
CA CYS A 70 -2.47 17.84 -7.01
C CYS A 70 -3.87 18.46 -6.96
N PRO A 71 -4.15 19.34 -5.99
CA PRO A 71 -5.35 20.16 -6.02
C PRO A 71 -5.41 21.05 -7.27
N ASN A 72 -6.61 21.32 -7.77
CA ASN A 72 -6.87 22.20 -8.92
C ASN A 72 -6.25 23.61 -8.80
N ASP A 73 -6.11 24.12 -7.58
CA ASP A 73 -5.65 25.50 -7.27
C ASP A 73 -4.16 25.58 -6.88
N LYS A 74 -3.38 24.53 -7.13
CA LYS A 74 -1.98 24.42 -6.70
C LYS A 74 -1.02 24.09 -7.85
N PRO A 75 0.25 24.53 -7.78
CA PRO A 75 1.24 24.18 -8.79
C PRO A 75 1.50 22.66 -8.80
N GLN A 76 1.65 22.08 -9.99
CA GLN A 76 1.83 20.63 -10.14
C GLN A 76 3.23 20.15 -9.72
N ASN A 77 4.25 21.00 -9.80
CA ASN A 77 5.62 20.69 -9.36
C ASN A 77 6.17 19.37 -9.94
N LEU A 78 5.76 18.99 -11.15
CA LEU A 78 6.18 17.74 -11.79
C LEU A 78 7.69 17.68 -12.03
N ASN A 79 8.33 18.82 -12.24
CA ASN A 79 9.78 18.98 -12.38
C ASN A 79 10.57 18.57 -11.11
N THR A 80 9.93 18.48 -9.95
CA THR A 80 10.56 18.04 -8.69
C THR A 80 10.63 16.51 -8.57
N ILE A 81 9.99 15.79 -9.48
CA ILE A 81 9.91 14.33 -9.51
C ILE A 81 11.06 13.79 -10.34
N GLN A 82 11.96 13.04 -9.71
CA GLN A 82 13.05 12.35 -10.39
C GLN A 82 12.56 11.00 -10.91
N VAL A 83 12.24 10.92 -12.20
CA VAL A 83 11.78 9.69 -12.85
C VAL A 83 12.99 8.82 -13.21
N PRO A 84 13.07 7.56 -12.75
CA PRO A 84 14.15 6.65 -13.14
C PRO A 84 13.92 6.12 -14.56
N ALA A 85 14.97 5.59 -15.18
CA ALA A 85 14.90 5.08 -16.55
C ALA A 85 14.00 3.83 -16.73
N THR A 86 13.74 3.06 -15.67
CA THR A 86 13.01 1.78 -15.73
C THR A 86 12.20 1.53 -14.45
N ASN A 87 11.25 0.61 -14.53
CA ASN A 87 10.43 0.12 -13.41
C ASN A 87 9.77 1.23 -12.58
N PHE A 88 9.23 2.26 -13.23
CA PHE A 88 8.53 3.36 -12.56
C PHE A 88 7.04 3.36 -12.88
N ILE A 89 6.22 3.61 -11.87
CA ILE A 89 4.78 3.81 -12.01
C ILE A 89 4.41 5.07 -11.25
N ALA A 90 3.68 5.96 -11.91
CA ALA A 90 3.00 7.07 -11.26
C ALA A 90 1.49 6.86 -11.34
N ALA A 91 0.80 7.09 -10.23
CA ALA A 91 -0.64 7.04 -10.18
C ALA A 91 -1.20 8.06 -9.20
N GLY A 92 -2.37 8.60 -9.53
CA GLY A 92 -3.16 9.40 -8.62
C GLY A 92 -3.94 10.49 -9.33
N ASP A 93 -4.37 11.51 -8.59
CA ASP A 93 -5.27 12.56 -9.06
C ASP A 93 -4.47 13.80 -9.49
N PHE A 94 -4.37 13.99 -10.80
CA PHE A 94 -3.59 15.08 -11.41
C PHE A 94 -4.40 16.37 -11.56
N ASN A 95 -5.73 16.26 -11.55
CA ASN A 95 -6.64 17.38 -11.79
C ASN A 95 -6.21 18.20 -13.03
N SER A 96 -5.99 17.53 -14.16
CA SER A 96 -5.53 18.13 -15.43
C SER A 96 -6.38 17.64 -16.59
N TYR A 97 -6.55 18.48 -17.61
CA TYR A 97 -7.42 18.19 -18.76
C TYR A 97 -6.58 18.01 -20.02
N SER A 98 -6.73 16.86 -20.67
CA SER A 98 -6.23 16.63 -22.03
C SER A 98 -7.15 15.66 -22.77
N GLN A 99 -7.17 15.81 -24.08
CA GLN A 99 -7.79 14.86 -25.00
C GLN A 99 -7.14 13.47 -24.89
N SER A 100 -5.85 13.40 -24.53
CA SER A 100 -5.09 12.16 -24.31
C SER A 100 -5.69 11.24 -23.24
N TRP A 101 -6.48 11.78 -22.31
CA TRP A 101 -7.19 11.01 -21.29
C TRP A 101 -8.69 11.38 -21.18
N GLY A 102 -9.28 11.81 -22.30
CA GLY A 102 -10.74 11.83 -22.47
C GLY A 102 -11.45 13.17 -22.24
N TYR A 103 -10.72 14.29 -22.14
CA TYR A 103 -11.34 15.62 -22.12
C TYR A 103 -11.56 16.17 -23.53
N SER A 104 -12.46 17.15 -23.67
CA SER A 104 -12.76 17.77 -24.97
C SER A 104 -11.71 18.78 -25.42
N HIS A 105 -10.87 19.26 -24.50
CA HIS A 105 -9.81 20.23 -24.74
C HIS A 105 -8.68 19.98 -23.75
N ILE A 106 -7.51 20.53 -24.08
CA ILE A 106 -6.37 20.59 -23.19
C ILE A 106 -6.42 21.89 -22.37
N ASP A 107 -6.05 21.82 -21.10
CA ASP A 107 -5.80 23.00 -20.28
C ASP A 107 -4.29 23.14 -19.97
N ARG A 108 -3.90 24.29 -19.40
CA ARG A 108 -2.49 24.56 -19.04
C ARG A 108 -1.88 23.46 -18.15
N ARG A 109 -2.70 22.83 -17.31
CA ARG A 109 -2.30 21.74 -16.42
C ARG A 109 -2.12 20.42 -17.19
N GLY A 110 -2.90 20.19 -18.23
CA GLY A 110 -2.71 19.10 -19.18
C GLY A 110 -1.42 19.25 -19.96
N GLU A 111 -1.13 20.45 -20.45
CA GLU A 111 0.13 20.76 -21.15
C GLU A 111 1.35 20.47 -20.28
N GLU A 112 1.31 20.86 -18.98
CA GLU A 112 2.37 20.54 -18.01
C GLU A 112 2.55 19.02 -17.84
N VAL A 113 1.45 18.26 -17.77
CA VAL A 113 1.48 16.80 -17.63
C VAL A 113 1.99 16.11 -18.90
N GLU A 114 1.57 16.56 -20.07
CA GLU A 114 2.07 16.03 -21.36
C GLU A 114 3.56 16.34 -21.54
N THR A 115 4.00 17.55 -21.19
CA THR A 115 5.43 17.90 -21.20
C THR A 115 6.23 17.01 -20.24
N TRP A 116 5.69 16.76 -19.04
CA TRP A 116 6.31 15.86 -18.06
C TRP A 116 6.30 14.39 -18.51
N GLN A 117 5.39 13.99 -19.40
CA GLN A 117 5.39 12.66 -19.98
C GLN A 117 6.52 12.47 -21.00
N ASP A 118 6.83 13.52 -21.76
CA ASP A 118 7.81 13.47 -22.85
C ASP A 118 9.26 13.41 -22.34
N ASP A 119 9.60 14.23 -21.34
CA ASP A 119 10.98 14.40 -20.82
C ASP A 119 11.58 13.13 -20.15
N PRO A 120 10.79 12.17 -19.62
CA PRO A 120 11.27 10.88 -19.12
C PRO A 120 10.86 9.65 -19.97
N SER A 121 10.24 9.83 -21.16
CA SER A 121 9.62 8.73 -21.94
C SER A 121 8.61 7.90 -21.14
N LEU A 122 7.73 8.58 -20.39
CA LEU A 122 6.62 7.94 -19.72
C LEU A 122 5.54 7.53 -20.72
N ILE A 123 4.94 6.37 -20.49
CA ILE A 123 3.80 5.87 -21.24
C ILE A 123 2.54 6.10 -20.41
N LEU A 124 1.59 6.84 -20.98
CA LEU A 124 0.25 6.99 -20.41
C LEU A 124 -0.47 5.63 -20.46
N ILE A 125 -0.92 5.16 -19.29
CA ILE A 125 -1.67 3.91 -19.14
C ILE A 125 -3.19 4.19 -19.17
N SER A 126 -3.62 5.38 -18.77
CA SER A 126 -5.01 5.81 -18.92
C SER A 126 -5.37 6.00 -20.40
N ALA A 127 -6.61 5.68 -20.77
CA ALA A 127 -7.11 5.85 -22.12
C ALA A 127 -8.35 6.76 -22.15
N PRO A 128 -8.57 7.53 -23.24
CA PRO A 128 -9.78 8.34 -23.42
C PRO A 128 -11.08 7.54 -23.38
N SER A 129 -11.03 6.25 -23.74
CA SER A 129 -12.16 5.33 -23.76
C SER A 129 -12.51 4.76 -22.38
N ASP A 130 -11.70 5.04 -21.35
CA ASP A 130 -11.93 4.48 -20.02
C ASP A 130 -13.19 5.06 -19.38
N THR A 131 -13.83 4.25 -18.54
CA THR A 131 -14.90 4.73 -17.66
C THR A 131 -14.37 5.91 -16.82
N PRO A 132 -15.07 7.05 -16.79
CA PRO A 132 -14.64 8.21 -16.00
C PRO A 132 -14.42 7.85 -14.53
N THR A 133 -13.30 8.29 -13.98
CA THR A 133 -12.89 7.94 -12.61
C THR A 133 -13.52 8.83 -11.55
N PHE A 134 -14.16 9.93 -11.92
CA PHE A 134 -14.81 10.85 -10.99
C PHE A 134 -16.24 11.15 -11.42
N TYR A 135 -17.16 11.23 -10.45
CA TYR A 135 -18.53 11.69 -10.65
C TYR A 135 -18.88 12.86 -9.72
N SER A 136 -19.11 14.03 -10.31
CA SER A 136 -19.59 15.20 -9.58
C SER A 136 -21.09 15.11 -9.32
N ARG A 137 -21.47 14.89 -8.06
CA ARG A 137 -22.89 14.95 -7.66
C ARG A 137 -23.48 16.35 -7.79
N ARG A 138 -22.64 17.39 -7.67
CA ARG A 138 -23.07 18.80 -7.75
C ARG A 138 -23.43 19.19 -9.18
N TRP A 139 -22.62 18.76 -10.14
CA TRP A 139 -22.76 19.13 -11.55
C TRP A 139 -23.39 18.04 -12.41
N HIS A 140 -23.67 16.87 -11.83
CA HIS A 140 -24.16 15.67 -12.51
C HIS A 140 -23.33 15.31 -13.74
N SER A 141 -22.01 15.46 -13.63
CA SER A 141 -21.05 15.21 -14.70
C SER A 141 -19.94 14.28 -14.24
N SER A 142 -19.33 13.58 -15.20
CA SER A 142 -18.22 12.67 -14.95
C SER A 142 -16.95 13.17 -15.63
N SER A 143 -15.79 12.88 -15.03
CA SER A 143 -14.47 13.23 -15.56
C SER A 143 -13.41 12.20 -15.18
N THR A 144 -12.19 12.36 -15.71
CA THR A 144 -11.07 11.41 -15.52
C THR A 144 -9.84 12.14 -14.98
N PRO A 145 -9.86 12.63 -13.72
CA PRO A 145 -8.72 13.31 -13.13
C PRO A 145 -7.63 12.33 -12.64
N ASP A 146 -7.98 11.04 -12.48
CA ASP A 146 -7.08 9.99 -11.99
C ASP A 146 -6.29 9.36 -13.15
N LEU A 147 -4.99 9.65 -13.19
CA LEU A 147 -4.10 9.20 -14.25
C LEU A 147 -3.11 8.15 -13.77
N SER A 148 -2.59 7.38 -14.70
CA SER A 148 -1.55 6.40 -14.45
C SER A 148 -0.54 6.42 -15.59
N PHE A 149 0.74 6.42 -15.23
CA PHE A 149 1.87 6.44 -16.14
C PHE A 149 2.86 5.37 -15.73
N SER A 150 3.63 4.85 -16.69
CA SER A 150 4.78 4.01 -16.38
C SER A 150 5.96 4.28 -17.29
N THR A 151 7.14 3.81 -16.92
CA THR A 151 8.24 3.68 -17.89
C THR A 151 7.90 2.63 -18.96
N SER A 152 8.50 2.77 -20.14
CA SER A 152 8.20 1.96 -21.32
C SER A 152 8.56 0.47 -21.17
N ASP A 153 9.51 0.13 -20.29
CA ASP A 153 9.95 -1.24 -20.02
C ASP A 153 8.87 -2.12 -19.37
N ILE A 154 7.93 -1.50 -18.65
CA ILE A 154 6.85 -2.22 -17.95
C ILE A 154 5.45 -1.91 -18.46
N SER A 155 5.28 -0.92 -19.34
CA SER A 155 3.95 -0.47 -19.80
C SER A 155 3.13 -1.59 -20.44
N GLY A 156 3.76 -2.41 -21.28
CA GLY A 156 3.12 -3.57 -21.93
C GLY A 156 2.74 -4.71 -20.97
N LEU A 157 3.18 -4.66 -19.72
CA LEU A 157 2.85 -5.64 -18.68
C LEU A 157 1.69 -5.16 -17.79
N ILE A 158 1.31 -3.90 -17.87
CA ILE A 158 0.29 -3.29 -17.01
C ILE A 158 -1.09 -3.44 -17.64
N CYS A 159 -2.06 -3.87 -16.85
CA CYS A 159 -3.48 -3.81 -17.19
C CYS A 159 -4.19 -2.83 -16.26
N ARG A 160 -5.00 -1.94 -16.83
CA ARG A 160 -5.80 -0.95 -16.11
C ARG A 160 -7.27 -1.34 -16.14
N GLU A 161 -7.92 -1.27 -14.99
CA GLU A 161 -9.36 -1.51 -14.84
C GLU A 161 -9.97 -0.45 -13.92
N ILE A 162 -11.18 0.01 -14.25
CA ILE A 162 -11.93 0.95 -13.42
C ILE A 162 -13.03 0.20 -12.69
N GLY A 163 -13.02 0.28 -11.35
CA GLY A 163 -14.03 -0.34 -10.52
C GLY A 163 -15.31 0.48 -10.38
N ASP A 164 -16.27 -0.12 -9.70
CA ASP A 164 -17.50 0.56 -9.32
C ASP A 164 -17.25 1.64 -8.26
N GLN A 165 -18.09 2.68 -8.31
CA GLN A 165 -18.06 3.75 -7.34
C GLN A 165 -18.37 3.20 -5.94
N LEU A 166 -17.47 3.43 -5.00
CA LEU A 166 -17.64 3.03 -3.61
C LEU A 166 -18.55 4.05 -2.91
N GLY A 167 -19.56 3.60 -2.16
CA GLY A 167 -20.71 4.41 -1.74
C GLY A 167 -20.44 5.74 -1.02
N GLY A 168 -19.22 5.96 -0.48
CA GLY A 168 -18.81 7.21 0.16
C GLY A 168 -17.85 8.09 -0.64
N SER A 169 -17.42 7.68 -1.84
CA SER A 169 -16.44 8.37 -2.68
C SER A 169 -17.10 8.88 -3.96
N ASP A 170 -16.76 10.08 -4.40
CA ASP A 170 -17.02 10.60 -5.74
C ASP A 170 -16.04 10.05 -6.79
N HIS A 171 -14.89 9.54 -6.36
CA HIS A 171 -13.95 8.79 -7.21
C HIS A 171 -14.24 7.28 -7.23
N ARG A 172 -14.01 6.68 -8.40
CA ARG A 172 -13.95 5.24 -8.65
C ARG A 172 -12.52 4.74 -8.44
N PRO A 173 -12.33 3.54 -7.87
CA PRO A 173 -11.01 2.96 -7.74
C PRO A 173 -10.43 2.61 -9.12
N VAL A 174 -9.15 2.95 -9.31
CA VAL A 174 -8.35 2.52 -10.46
C VAL A 174 -7.51 1.33 -10.02
N PHE A 175 -7.60 0.22 -10.75
CA PHE A 175 -6.80 -0.97 -10.51
C PHE A 175 -5.72 -1.08 -11.58
N LEU A 176 -4.46 -1.19 -11.16
CA LEU A 176 -3.32 -1.49 -12.01
C LEU A 176 -2.78 -2.87 -11.67
N THR A 177 -2.79 -3.78 -12.64
CA THR A 177 -2.25 -5.13 -12.50
C THR A 177 -0.97 -5.24 -13.32
N ILE A 178 0.16 -5.48 -12.67
CA ILE A 178 1.46 -5.66 -13.34
C ILE A 178 1.71 -7.15 -13.52
N ARG A 179 1.65 -7.62 -14.77
CA ARG A 179 1.95 -9.01 -15.13
C ARG A 179 3.46 -9.27 -14.96
N SER A 180 3.85 -10.49 -14.58
CA SER A 180 5.26 -10.92 -14.39
C SER A 180 5.98 -10.43 -13.12
N VAL A 181 5.29 -9.77 -12.18
CA VAL A 181 5.88 -9.46 -10.86
C VAL A 181 5.57 -10.58 -9.88
N THR A 182 6.62 -11.26 -9.43
CA THR A 182 6.49 -12.29 -8.38
C THR A 182 6.69 -11.66 -7.02
N ILE A 183 5.73 -11.91 -6.13
CA ILE A 183 5.80 -11.50 -4.73
C ILE A 183 5.74 -12.76 -3.89
N ASN A 184 6.72 -12.93 -3.01
CA ASN A 184 6.74 -14.03 -2.07
C ASN A 184 5.50 -13.91 -1.19
N THR A 185 4.56 -14.83 -1.41
CA THR A 185 3.46 -15.02 -0.49
C THR A 185 4.02 -15.78 0.70
N SER A 186 4.71 -15.07 1.58
CA SER A 186 5.15 -15.64 2.85
C SER A 186 3.93 -16.29 3.49
N PRO A 187 4.02 -17.57 3.93
CA PRO A 187 2.89 -18.24 4.54
C PRO A 187 2.36 -17.35 5.67
N ALA A 188 1.03 -17.21 5.72
CA ALA A 188 0.37 -16.31 6.65
C ALA A 188 0.96 -16.49 8.06
N ILE A 189 1.50 -15.39 8.63
CA ILE A 189 2.16 -15.44 9.93
C ILE A 189 1.17 -15.99 10.96
N THR A 190 1.45 -17.21 11.43
CA THR A 190 0.62 -17.83 12.47
C THR A 190 0.93 -17.16 13.80
N ARG A 191 -0.12 -16.75 14.52
CA ARG A 191 0.02 -16.11 15.83
C ARG A 191 -0.42 -17.06 16.92
N TRP A 192 0.21 -16.97 18.07
CA TRP A 192 -0.21 -17.65 19.29
C TRP A 192 -1.61 -17.21 19.68
N ASN A 193 -2.50 -18.17 19.89
CA ASN A 193 -3.83 -17.90 20.41
C ASN A 193 -3.84 -18.12 21.92
N TYR A 194 -3.42 -17.10 22.68
CA TYR A 194 -3.37 -17.16 24.15
C TYR A 194 -4.75 -17.38 24.80
N LYS A 195 -5.86 -17.07 24.10
CA LYS A 195 -7.22 -17.37 24.58
C LYS A 195 -7.55 -18.86 24.53
N LYS A 196 -6.88 -19.63 23.66
CA LYS A 196 -7.03 -21.08 23.52
C LYS A 196 -5.85 -21.85 24.11
N ALA A 197 -4.97 -21.19 24.85
CA ALA A 197 -3.81 -21.81 25.45
C ALA A 197 -4.23 -22.80 26.55
N ASN A 198 -3.63 -24.00 26.53
CA ASN A 198 -3.69 -24.91 27.67
C ASN A 198 -2.54 -24.56 28.63
N TRP A 199 -2.79 -23.64 29.56
CA TRP A 199 -1.77 -23.14 30.48
C TRP A 199 -1.22 -24.22 31.44
N GLU A 200 -2.03 -25.21 31.81
CA GLU A 200 -1.58 -26.33 32.64
C GLU A 200 -0.58 -27.21 31.88
N LEU A 201 -0.88 -27.54 30.61
CA LEU A 201 0.06 -28.27 29.75
C LEU A 201 1.34 -27.47 29.53
N PHE A 202 1.22 -26.16 29.29
CA PHE A 202 2.38 -25.28 29.13
C PHE A 202 3.28 -25.30 30.38
N LYS A 203 2.69 -25.17 31.57
CA LYS A 203 3.41 -25.20 32.85
C LYS A 203 4.10 -26.53 33.07
N HIS A 204 3.40 -27.64 32.83
CA HIS A 204 3.95 -28.98 32.97
C HIS A 204 5.14 -29.19 32.02
N GLN A 205 4.94 -28.91 30.73
CA GLN A 205 5.99 -29.06 29.71
C GLN A 205 7.20 -28.16 29.99
N THR A 206 6.96 -26.91 30.39
CA THR A 206 8.04 -25.98 30.74
C THR A 206 8.86 -26.49 31.92
N THR A 207 8.20 -26.99 32.96
CA THR A 207 8.89 -27.53 34.15
C THR A 207 9.72 -28.77 33.80
N SER A 208 9.16 -29.66 32.97
CA SER A 208 9.85 -30.87 32.50
C SER A 208 11.06 -30.54 31.61
N LEU A 209 10.91 -29.62 30.65
CA LEU A 209 11.99 -29.30 29.70
C LEU A 209 13.11 -28.46 30.34
N LEU A 210 12.79 -27.65 31.36
CA LEU A 210 13.78 -26.83 32.05
C LEU A 210 14.60 -27.62 33.06
N SER A 211 14.07 -28.72 33.62
CA SER A 211 14.82 -29.57 34.56
C SER A 211 16.00 -30.30 33.89
N GLU A 212 15.98 -30.42 32.56
CA GLU A 212 17.04 -31.02 31.74
C GLU A 212 18.21 -30.04 31.46
N ILE A 213 18.04 -28.75 31.76
CA ILE A 213 19.08 -27.74 31.49
C ILE A 213 20.15 -27.80 32.59
N VAL A 214 21.38 -28.15 32.19
CA VAL A 214 22.56 -28.11 33.08
C VAL A 214 23.16 -26.71 33.07
N VAL A 215 23.11 -26.04 34.21
CA VAL A 215 23.60 -24.65 34.37
C VAL A 215 25.06 -24.60 34.85
N LYS A 216 25.53 -25.64 35.55
CA LYS A 216 26.91 -25.68 36.08
C LYS A 216 27.93 -25.82 34.95
N ASP A 217 28.95 -24.96 35.00
CA ASP A 217 30.11 -24.93 34.08
C ASP A 217 29.75 -24.77 32.59
N GLY A 218 28.52 -24.33 32.31
CA GLY A 218 28.04 -24.09 30.95
C GLY A 218 28.34 -22.69 30.43
N ASP A 219 28.59 -22.58 29.12
CA ASP A 219 28.58 -21.30 28.42
C ASP A 219 27.22 -20.62 28.59
N ILE A 220 27.20 -19.41 29.16
CA ILE A 220 26.00 -18.62 29.41
C ILE A 220 25.16 -18.45 28.14
N ASN A 221 25.79 -18.25 26.98
CA ASN A 221 25.07 -18.10 25.71
C ASN A 221 24.34 -19.39 25.33
N LYS A 222 24.95 -20.55 25.61
CA LYS A 222 24.36 -21.86 25.38
C LYS A 222 23.18 -22.09 26.31
N VAL A 223 23.33 -21.79 27.61
CA VAL A 223 22.25 -21.94 28.60
C VAL A 223 21.05 -21.07 28.25
N VAL A 224 21.26 -19.80 27.86
CA VAL A 224 20.17 -18.90 27.42
C VAL A 224 19.48 -19.40 26.15
N LYS A 225 20.25 -19.94 25.20
CA LYS A 225 19.70 -20.52 23.98
C LYS A 225 18.83 -21.74 24.28
N ASP A 226 19.29 -22.62 25.16
CA ASP A 226 18.56 -23.82 25.57
C ASP A 226 17.29 -23.46 26.36
N PHE A 227 17.37 -22.47 27.25
CA PHE A 227 16.19 -21.93 27.97
C PHE A 227 15.12 -21.43 27.00
N ASN A 228 15.49 -20.55 26.06
CA ASN A 228 14.56 -20.00 25.07
C ASN A 228 13.96 -21.11 24.20
N ARG A 229 14.75 -22.11 23.83
CA ARG A 229 14.28 -23.28 23.09
C ARG A 229 13.23 -24.07 23.87
N CYS A 230 13.46 -24.35 25.16
CA CYS A 230 12.51 -25.07 26.01
C CYS A 230 11.17 -24.33 26.12
N ILE A 231 11.20 -23.02 26.38
CA ILE A 231 9.99 -22.19 26.43
C ILE A 231 9.23 -22.23 25.10
N LEU A 232 9.94 -22.10 23.98
CA LEU A 232 9.31 -22.17 22.67
C LEU A 232 8.69 -23.54 22.41
N LEU A 233 9.37 -24.65 22.74
CA LEU A 233 8.83 -26.00 22.56
C LEU A 233 7.55 -26.22 23.38
N ALA A 234 7.57 -25.89 24.68
CA ALA A 234 6.39 -25.96 25.52
C ALA A 234 5.23 -25.12 24.97
N ALA A 235 5.52 -23.90 24.49
CA ALA A 235 4.52 -23.05 23.86
C ALA A 235 3.93 -23.71 22.60
N LYS A 236 4.77 -24.31 21.74
CA LYS A 236 4.33 -24.94 20.48
C LYS A 236 3.33 -26.07 20.69
N GLU A 237 3.46 -26.79 21.79
CA GLU A 237 2.59 -27.91 22.14
C GLU A 237 1.30 -27.44 22.83
N ALA A 238 1.42 -26.46 23.74
CA ALA A 238 0.32 -26.05 24.60
C ALA A 238 -0.53 -24.90 24.06
N ILE A 239 0.00 -24.10 23.12
CA ILE A 239 -0.66 -22.89 22.63
C ILE A 239 -0.92 -23.04 21.12
N PRO A 240 -2.21 -23.18 20.72
CA PRO A 240 -2.56 -23.26 19.31
C PRO A 240 -2.07 -22.03 18.53
N ARG A 241 -1.51 -22.26 17.34
CA ARG A 241 -1.11 -21.23 16.39
C ARG A 241 -2.05 -21.25 15.19
N GLY A 242 -2.50 -20.08 14.78
CA GLY A 242 -3.39 -19.96 13.64
C GLY A 242 -3.23 -18.64 12.91
N CYS A 243 -3.71 -18.62 11.67
CA CYS A 243 -3.97 -17.41 10.91
C CYS A 243 -5.46 -17.37 10.59
N GLN A 244 -6.10 -16.20 10.71
CA GLN A 244 -7.48 -16.05 10.29
C GLN A 244 -7.50 -15.89 8.76
N ARG A 245 -7.91 -16.94 8.05
CA ARG A 245 -8.09 -16.89 6.59
C ARG A 245 -9.31 -16.01 6.27
N GLY A 246 -9.19 -15.14 5.29
CA GLY A 246 -10.29 -14.28 4.84
C GLY A 246 -10.69 -13.17 5.83
N TYR A 247 -9.79 -12.74 6.73
CA TYR A 247 -10.06 -11.55 7.55
C TYR A 247 -10.11 -10.31 6.65
N ILE A 248 -11.32 -9.82 6.38
CA ILE A 248 -11.55 -8.52 5.75
C ILE A 248 -11.70 -7.51 6.91
N PRO A 249 -10.77 -6.56 7.07
CA PRO A 249 -10.90 -5.52 8.09
C PRO A 249 -12.24 -4.81 7.93
N TYR A 250 -12.95 -4.59 9.04
CA TYR A 250 -14.23 -3.87 9.08
C TYR A 250 -15.41 -4.56 8.38
N TRP A 251 -15.27 -5.80 7.90
CA TRP A 251 -16.39 -6.57 7.35
C TRP A 251 -17.18 -7.23 8.48
N SER A 252 -18.43 -6.81 8.65
CA SER A 252 -19.37 -7.42 9.59
C SER A 252 -20.40 -8.26 8.85
N SER A 253 -21.01 -9.22 9.54
CA SER A 253 -22.17 -9.96 9.02
C SER A 253 -23.33 -9.05 8.65
N THR A 254 -23.40 -7.85 9.23
CA THR A 254 -24.36 -6.79 8.89
C THR A 254 -24.07 -6.19 7.52
N LEU A 255 -22.80 -5.89 7.20
CA LEU A 255 -22.40 -5.34 5.90
C LEU A 255 -22.61 -6.33 4.74
N GLN A 256 -22.53 -7.63 5.04
CA GLN A 256 -22.78 -8.68 4.04
C GLN A 256 -24.26 -8.83 3.64
N LYS A 257 -25.19 -8.28 4.43
CA LYS A 257 -26.63 -8.29 4.12
C LYS A 257 -27.09 -7.07 3.31
N CYS A 258 -26.19 -6.15 3.00
CA CYS A 258 -26.48 -4.92 2.25
C CYS A 258 -26.13 -5.02 0.75
N GLN A 259 -25.88 -6.23 0.24
CA GLN A 259 -25.75 -6.53 -1.20
C GLN A 259 -27.08 -7.03 -1.76
#